data_AF-A0A819G7S6-F1
#
_entry.id   AF-A0A819G7S6-F1
#
_cell.length_a   1.000
_cell.length_b   1.000
_cell.length_c   1.000
_cell.angle_alpha   90.00
_cell.angle_beta   90.00
_cell.angle_gamma   90.00
#
_symmetry.space_group_name_H-M   'P 1'
#
loop_
_entity.id
_entity.type
_entity.pdbx_description
1 polymer ?
#
loop_
_entity_poly.entity_id
_entity_poly.type
_entity_poly.pdbx_seq_one_letter_code
_entity_poly.pdbx_strand_id
1 'polypeptide(L)'
;NTGGKDINVIAQNNHFASIQRKDYNITEFQRALANAAFSEPGGLWHASLINRHLVTFFVPFLPLERTHIRTCIQRQLQLAYKNDQYEYTLSDNDIIDHVLDLIEFAPPDSLLYSVSGCKKVQQKLDFILESHRMIKPKKSIEEF
;
A
#
# COMPACT_ATOMS: atom_id res chain seq x y z
N ASN A 1 -9.97 7.70 -7.03
CA ASN A 1 -9.72 7.03 -8.31
C ASN A 1 -11.07 6.54 -8.83
N THR A 2 -11.39 6.77 -10.10
CA THR A 2 -12.63 6.29 -10.73
C THR A 2 -12.65 4.76 -10.71
N GLY A 3 -13.78 4.17 -10.33
CA GLY A 3 -13.99 2.72 -10.21
C GLY A 3 -13.23 2.06 -9.05
N GLY A 4 -12.63 2.85 -8.15
CA GLY A 4 -11.89 2.30 -7.00
C GLY A 4 -12.78 1.53 -6.03
N LYS A 5 -14.04 1.95 -5.86
CA LYS A 5 -15.01 1.24 -5.02
C LYS A 5 -15.38 -0.11 -5.63
N ASP A 6 -15.64 -0.14 -6.94
CA ASP A 6 -16.00 -1.38 -7.65
C ASP A 6 -14.86 -2.39 -7.63
N ILE A 7 -13.61 -1.96 -7.86
CA ILE A 7 -12.43 -2.83 -7.75
C ILE A 7 -12.38 -3.49 -6.35
N ASN A 8 -12.58 -2.71 -5.29
CA ASN A 8 -12.51 -3.23 -3.92
C ASN A 8 -13.61 -4.26 -3.65
N VAL A 9 -14.84 -4.00 -4.12
CA VAL A 9 -15.96 -4.94 -3.98
C VAL A 9 -15.69 -6.23 -4.74
N ILE A 10 -15.24 -6.15 -5.99
CA ILE A 10 -14.93 -7.34 -6.80
C ILE A 10 -13.80 -8.14 -6.18
N ALA A 11 -12.72 -7.48 -5.72
CA ALA A 11 -11.60 -8.14 -5.06
C ALA A 11 -12.06 -8.87 -3.78
N GLN A 12 -12.89 -8.21 -2.97
CA GLN A 12 -13.44 -8.79 -1.74
C GLN A 12 -14.34 -10.00 -2.02
N ASN A 13 -15.22 -9.93 -3.02
CA ASN A 13 -16.08 -11.04 -3.41
C ASN A 13 -15.26 -12.26 -3.86
N ASN A 14 -14.24 -12.04 -4.69
CA ASN A 14 -13.34 -13.11 -5.13
C ASN A 14 -12.56 -13.71 -3.95
N HIS A 15 -12.12 -12.88 -3.00
CA HIS A 15 -11.46 -13.35 -1.78
C HIS A 15 -12.39 -14.26 -0.95
N PHE A 16 -13.64 -13.86 -0.70
CA PHE A 16 -14.60 -14.68 0.03
C PHE A 16 -15.01 -15.96 -0.73
N ALA A 17 -14.96 -15.93 -2.06
CA ALA A 17 -15.08 -17.12 -2.91
C ALA A 17 -13.82 -18.01 -2.91
N SER A 18 -12.80 -17.70 -2.11
CA SER A 18 -11.52 -18.43 -2.03
C SER A 18 -10.76 -18.50 -3.36
N ILE A 19 -11.00 -17.53 -4.25
CA ILE A 19 -10.26 -17.38 -5.50
C ILE A 19 -8.93 -16.68 -5.16
N GLN A 20 -7.83 -17.22 -5.66
CA GLN A 20 -6.53 -16.60 -5.43
C GLN A 20 -6.43 -15.30 -6.23
N ARG A 21 -5.81 -14.28 -5.64
CA ARG A 21 -5.62 -12.96 -6.25
C ARG A 21 -5.09 -13.00 -7.69
N LYS A 22 -4.15 -13.90 -7.98
CA LYS A 22 -3.55 -14.07 -9.31
C LYS A 22 -4.50 -14.65 -10.37
N ASP A 23 -5.58 -15.28 -9.92
CA ASP A 23 -6.55 -15.99 -10.76
C ASP A 23 -7.84 -15.15 -10.94
N TYR A 24 -7.84 -13.90 -10.47
CA TYR A 24 -8.95 -12.96 -10.63
C TYR A 24 -9.23 -12.70 -12.12
N ASN A 25 -10.51 -12.72 -12.50
CA ASN A 25 -10.92 -12.50 -13.89
C ASN A 25 -10.78 -11.02 -14.27
N ILE A 26 -9.72 -10.68 -15.01
CA ILE A 26 -9.43 -9.33 -15.48
C ILE A 26 -10.61 -8.65 -16.21
N THR A 27 -11.41 -9.42 -16.95
CA THR A 27 -12.55 -8.91 -17.73
C THR A 27 -13.62 -8.27 -16.83
N GLU A 28 -13.80 -8.81 -15.62
CA GLU A 28 -14.74 -8.28 -14.64
C GLU A 28 -14.33 -6.88 -14.17
N PHE A 29 -13.05 -6.73 -13.80
CA PHE A 29 -12.48 -5.45 -13.39
C PHE A 29 -12.49 -4.42 -14.51
N GLN A 30 -12.18 -4.83 -15.73
CA GLN A 30 -12.21 -3.94 -16.90
C GLN A 30 -13.61 -3.40 -17.17
N ARG A 31 -14.63 -4.26 -17.11
CA ARG A 31 -16.02 -3.84 -17.31
C ARG A 31 -16.45 -2.85 -16.23
N ALA A 32 -16.11 -3.12 -14.97
CA ALA A 32 -16.39 -2.22 -13.87
C ALA A 32 -15.72 -0.85 -14.06
N LEU A 33 -14.44 -0.83 -14.44
CA LEU A 33 -13.70 0.40 -14.71
C LEU A 33 -14.24 1.19 -15.90
N ALA A 34 -14.59 0.50 -16.99
CA ALA A 34 -15.20 1.14 -18.14
C ALA A 34 -16.51 1.82 -17.73
N ASN A 35 -17.41 1.09 -17.06
CA ASN A 35 -18.67 1.63 -16.58
C ASN A 35 -18.44 2.84 -15.66
N ALA A 36 -17.54 2.73 -14.69
CA ALA A 36 -17.22 3.81 -13.78
C ALA A 36 -16.65 5.04 -14.51
N ALA A 37 -15.81 4.86 -15.52
CA ALA A 37 -15.28 5.95 -16.34
C ALA A 37 -16.39 6.71 -17.09
N PHE A 38 -17.44 6.01 -17.52
CA PHE A 38 -18.59 6.63 -18.18
C PHE A 38 -19.58 7.30 -17.20
N SER A 39 -19.78 6.72 -16.01
CA SER A 39 -20.92 7.07 -15.14
C SER A 39 -20.56 7.76 -13.83
N GLU A 40 -19.37 7.52 -13.26
CA GLU A 40 -18.99 8.10 -11.98
C GLU A 40 -18.48 9.54 -12.15
N PRO A 41 -19.00 10.52 -11.40
CA PRO A 41 -18.44 11.85 -11.35
C PRO A 41 -16.96 11.81 -10.94
N GLY A 42 -16.07 12.29 -11.82
CA GLY A 42 -14.63 12.21 -11.62
C GLY A 42 -13.86 12.71 -12.84
N GLY A 43 -12.52 12.55 -12.84
CA GLY A 43 -11.65 13.09 -13.89
C GLY A 43 -11.83 12.46 -15.28
N LEU A 44 -12.46 11.29 -15.36
CA LEU A 44 -12.78 10.61 -16.62
C LEU A 44 -14.21 10.89 -17.09
N TRP A 45 -15.06 11.42 -16.20
CA TRP A 45 -16.45 11.68 -16.49
C TRP A 45 -16.56 12.74 -17.59
N HIS A 46 -17.28 12.42 -18.67
CA HIS A 46 -17.39 13.24 -19.88
C HIS A 46 -16.06 13.58 -20.58
N ALA A 47 -14.95 12.91 -20.25
CA ALA A 47 -13.71 13.09 -20.99
C ALA A 47 -13.90 12.68 -22.46
N SER A 48 -13.41 13.49 -23.39
CA SER A 48 -13.52 13.20 -24.84
C SER A 48 -12.93 11.83 -25.20
N LEU A 49 -11.87 11.41 -24.51
CA LEU A 49 -11.25 10.08 -24.65
C LEU A 49 -12.24 8.94 -24.36
N ILE A 50 -13.06 9.09 -23.32
CA ILE A 50 -14.05 8.10 -22.90
C ILE A 50 -15.26 8.13 -23.84
N ASN A 51 -15.81 9.32 -24.11
CA ASN A 51 -16.97 9.49 -24.99
C ASN A 51 -16.71 9.01 -26.44
N ARG A 52 -15.48 9.18 -26.92
CA ARG A 52 -15.05 8.72 -28.26
C ARG A 52 -14.50 7.30 -28.27
N HIS A 53 -14.57 6.57 -27.14
CA HIS A 53 -14.14 5.18 -27.04
C HIS A 53 -12.67 4.98 -27.44
N LEU A 54 -11.79 5.94 -27.10
CA LEU A 54 -10.37 5.91 -27.46
C LEU A 54 -9.52 5.08 -26.48
N VAL A 55 -10.09 4.68 -25.35
CA VAL A 55 -9.42 3.79 -24.38
C VAL A 55 -9.69 2.33 -24.77
N THR A 56 -8.63 1.59 -25.08
CA THR A 56 -8.70 0.17 -25.43
C THR A 56 -8.56 -0.76 -24.23
N PHE A 57 -7.91 -0.32 -23.16
CA PHE A 57 -7.67 -1.14 -21.98
C PHE A 57 -7.66 -0.31 -20.70
N PHE A 58 -8.41 -0.76 -19.72
CA PHE A 58 -8.34 -0.24 -18.35
C PHE A 58 -7.49 -1.19 -17.50
N VAL A 59 -6.44 -0.65 -16.87
CA VAL A 59 -5.53 -1.42 -15.99
C VAL A 59 -5.99 -1.26 -14.54
N PRO A 60 -6.56 -2.31 -13.91
CA PRO A 60 -6.98 -2.24 -12.51
C PRO A 60 -5.78 -2.35 -11.57
N PHE A 61 -5.76 -1.49 -10.55
CA PHE A 61 -4.85 -1.60 -9.42
C PHE A 61 -5.62 -2.15 -8.23
N LEU A 62 -5.36 -3.41 -7.90
CA LEU A 62 -6.05 -4.12 -6.82
C LEU A 62 -5.61 -3.61 -5.44
N PRO A 63 -6.50 -3.64 -4.42
CA PRO A 63 -6.16 -3.26 -3.05
C PRO A 63 -5.03 -4.13 -2.50
N LEU A 64 -4.22 -3.57 -1.60
CA LEU A 64 -3.03 -4.23 -1.06
C LEU A 64 -3.35 -4.97 0.24
N GLU A 65 -3.08 -6.27 0.26
CA GLU A 65 -3.19 -7.13 1.45
C GLU A 65 -2.04 -6.88 2.44
N ARG A 66 -2.20 -7.35 3.69
CA ARG A 66 -1.20 -7.22 4.77
C ARG A 66 0.20 -7.73 4.36
N THR A 67 0.25 -8.80 3.58
CA THR A 67 1.51 -9.37 3.04
C THR A 67 2.25 -8.37 2.13
N HIS A 68 1.53 -7.66 1.26
CA HIS A 68 2.11 -6.62 0.40
C HIS A 68 2.64 -5.44 1.22
N ILE A 69 1.94 -5.05 2.29
CA ILE A 69 2.39 -3.99 3.18
C ILE A 69 3.68 -4.40 3.90
N ARG A 70 3.77 -5.66 4.36
CA ARG A 70 5.01 -6.19 4.95
C ARG A 70 6.19 -6.03 3.99
N THR A 71 6.02 -6.40 2.72
CA THR A 71 7.05 -6.23 1.69
C THR A 71 7.43 -4.77 1.47
N CYS A 72 6.45 -3.85 1.47
CA CYS A 72 6.72 -2.42 1.38
C CYS A 72 7.57 -1.92 2.56
N ILE A 73 7.25 -2.35 3.80
CA ILE A 73 8.01 -1.96 4.99
C ILE A 73 9.44 -2.50 4.91
N GLN A 74 9.61 -3.78 4.58
CA GLN A 74 10.94 -4.39 4.42
C GLN A 74 11.80 -3.61 3.41
N ARG A 75 11.20 -3.21 2.29
CA ARG A 75 11.92 -2.44 1.28
C ARG A 75 12.31 -1.04 1.78
N GLN A 76 11.41 -0.35 2.47
CA GLN A 76 11.70 0.98 3.00
C GLN A 76 12.71 0.95 4.14
N LEU A 77 12.65 -0.06 5.02
CA LEU A 77 13.64 -0.30 6.06
C LEU A 77 15.04 -0.52 5.46
N GLN A 78 15.13 -1.33 4.41
CA GLN A 78 16.39 -1.54 3.70
C GLN A 78 16.94 -0.24 3.09
N LEU A 79 16.08 0.65 2.61
CA LEU A 79 16.50 1.95 2.07
C LEU A 79 16.95 2.90 3.19
N ALA A 80 16.28 2.88 4.35
CA ALA A 80 16.67 3.65 5.52
C ALA A 80 18.09 3.29 5.97
N TYR A 81 18.40 1.99 6.11
CA TYR A 81 19.73 1.52 6.51
C TYR A 81 20.86 1.88 5.52
N LYS A 82 20.54 2.16 4.25
CA LYS A 82 21.55 2.64 3.29
C LYS A 82 21.91 4.10 3.49
N ASN A 83 20.94 4.89 3.97
CA ASN A 83 21.09 6.33 4.14
C ASN A 83 21.52 6.69 5.57
N ASP A 84 21.50 5.72 6.48
CA ASP A 84 21.57 6.00 7.91
C ASP A 84 22.55 5.07 8.64
N GLN A 85 23.31 5.62 9.58
CA GLN A 85 24.35 4.88 10.34
C GLN A 85 23.98 4.66 11.81
N TYR A 86 22.71 4.84 12.15
CA TYR A 86 22.21 4.62 13.50
C TYR A 86 21.91 3.15 13.76
N GLU A 87 21.99 2.78 15.04
CA GLU A 87 21.56 1.49 15.55
C GLU A 87 20.20 1.68 16.22
N TYR A 88 19.35 0.66 16.16
CA TYR A 88 18.00 0.69 16.70
C TYR A 88 17.84 -0.36 17.80
N THR A 89 17.07 -0.05 18.84
CA THR A 89 16.85 -0.98 19.96
C THR A 89 15.97 -2.18 19.61
N LEU A 90 15.21 -2.07 18.51
CA LEU A 90 14.31 -3.12 18.02
C LEU A 90 14.96 -3.95 16.92
N SER A 91 14.54 -5.21 16.81
CA SER A 91 14.89 -6.02 15.65
C SER A 91 14.10 -5.57 14.41
N ASP A 92 14.60 -5.90 13.21
CA ASP A 92 13.90 -5.60 11.95
C ASP A 92 12.47 -6.14 11.93
N ASN A 93 12.25 -7.34 12.47
CA ASN A 93 10.92 -7.94 12.51
C ASN A 93 9.98 -7.16 13.45
N ASP A 94 10.47 -6.73 14.62
CA ASP A 94 9.68 -5.92 15.56
C ASP A 94 9.34 -4.55 14.96
N ILE A 95 10.29 -3.93 14.24
CA ILE A 95 10.04 -2.68 13.51
C ILE A 95 8.94 -2.91 12.48
N ILE A 96 9.04 -3.97 11.68
CA ILE A 96 8.05 -4.30 10.66
C ILE A 96 6.66 -4.52 11.27
N ASP A 97 6.57 -5.27 12.36
CA ASP A 97 5.31 -5.59 13.02
C ASP A 97 4.68 -4.35 13.65
N HIS A 98 5.47 -3.50 14.34
CA HIS A 98 4.98 -2.21 14.85
C HIS A 98 4.47 -1.29 13.73
N VAL A 99 5.18 -1.20 12.60
CA VAL A 99 4.72 -0.38 11.47
C VAL A 99 3.44 -0.97 10.86
N LEU A 100 3.33 -2.30 10.75
CA LEU A 100 2.11 -2.97 10.28
C LEU A 100 0.90 -2.66 11.17
N ASP A 101 1.07 -2.64 12.48
CA ASP A 101 -0.01 -2.39 13.44
C ASP A 101 -0.48 -0.93 13.43
N LEU A 102 0.39 -0.02 12.99
CA LEU A 102 0.00 1.36 12.73
C LEU A 102 -0.80 1.52 11.42
N ILE A 103 -0.79 0.55 10.50
CA ILE A 103 -1.51 0.66 9.22
C ILE A 103 -2.99 0.30 9.42
N GLU A 104 -3.86 1.13 8.85
CA GLU A 104 -5.31 0.88 8.86
C GLU A 104 -5.68 -0.14 7.77
N PHE A 105 -6.43 -1.16 8.17
CA PHE A 105 -6.95 -2.21 7.30
C PHE A 105 -8.49 -2.23 7.31
N ALA A 106 -9.07 -2.62 6.19
CA ALA A 106 -10.50 -2.70 5.96
C ALA A 106 -10.87 -4.00 5.20
N PRO A 107 -12.12 -4.48 5.35
CA PRO A 107 -13.13 -3.99 6.28
C PRO A 107 -12.77 -4.34 7.74
N PRO A 108 -13.39 -3.71 8.76
CA PRO A 108 -13.01 -3.89 10.16
C PRO A 108 -13.04 -5.35 10.66
N ASP A 109 -13.96 -6.16 10.14
CA ASP A 109 -14.15 -7.53 10.63
C ASP A 109 -13.09 -8.53 10.12
N SER A 110 -12.54 -8.28 8.93
CA SER A 110 -11.58 -9.19 8.29
C SER A 110 -10.20 -8.59 8.03
N LEU A 111 -10.06 -7.27 8.16
CA LEU A 111 -8.80 -6.53 8.04
C LEU A 111 -7.97 -6.91 6.81
N LEU A 112 -8.65 -7.19 5.69
CA LEU A 112 -8.03 -7.80 4.50
C LEU A 112 -7.08 -6.85 3.77
N TYR A 113 -7.51 -5.61 3.58
CA TYR A 113 -6.86 -4.68 2.67
C TYR A 113 -6.46 -3.38 3.38
N SER A 114 -5.27 -2.89 3.08
CA SER A 114 -4.82 -1.59 3.59
C SER A 114 -5.61 -0.45 2.96
N VAL A 115 -6.16 0.42 3.79
CA VAL A 115 -6.95 1.60 3.34
C VAL A 115 -6.08 2.56 2.52
N SER A 116 -4.80 2.70 2.88
CA SER A 116 -3.88 3.63 2.22
C SER A 116 -2.87 2.96 1.27
N GLY A 117 -2.91 1.63 1.14
CA GLY A 117 -1.82 0.87 0.54
C GLY A 117 -0.47 1.24 1.17
N CYS A 118 0.60 1.25 0.37
CA CYS A 118 1.95 1.57 0.86
C CYS A 118 2.23 3.07 1.03
N LYS A 119 1.25 3.96 0.78
CA LYS A 119 1.44 5.42 0.76
C LYS A 119 1.92 5.98 2.10
N LYS A 120 1.38 5.47 3.21
CA LYS A 120 1.67 5.95 4.57
C LYS A 120 2.76 5.15 5.28
N VAL A 121 3.37 4.16 4.61
CA VAL A 121 4.36 3.27 5.24
C VAL A 121 5.60 4.04 5.67
N GLN A 122 6.12 4.92 4.82
CA GLN A 122 7.37 5.65 5.10
C GLN A 122 7.24 6.50 6.36
N GLN A 123 6.17 7.29 6.43
CA GLN A 123 5.90 8.15 7.57
C GLN A 123 5.80 7.38 8.89
N LYS A 124 5.20 6.18 8.88
CA LYS A 124 5.08 5.32 10.07
C LYS A 124 6.41 4.65 10.42
N LEU A 125 7.17 4.25 9.41
CA LEU A 125 8.50 3.70 9.58
C LEU A 125 9.44 4.73 10.22
N ASP A 126 9.49 5.94 9.68
CA ASP A 126 10.33 7.04 10.20
C ASP A 126 10.01 7.31 11.68
N PHE A 127 8.73 7.28 12.05
CA PHE A 127 8.29 7.42 13.45
C PHE A 127 8.82 6.30 14.35
N ILE A 128 8.73 5.04 13.92
CA ILE A 128 9.24 3.89 14.69
C ILE A 128 10.77 3.93 14.79
N LEU A 129 11.46 4.25 13.70
CA LEU A 129 12.92 4.35 13.69
C LEU A 129 13.41 5.46 14.63
N GLU A 130 12.85 6.67 14.54
CA GLU A 130 13.28 7.78 15.39
C GLU A 130 12.99 7.52 16.88
N SER A 131 11.86 6.89 17.20
CA SER A 131 11.50 6.56 18.59
C SER A 131 12.38 5.48 19.22
N HIS A 132 13.08 4.67 18.42
CA HIS A 132 13.92 3.56 18.89
C HIS A 132 15.38 3.73 18.49
N ARG A 133 15.78 4.93 18.05
CA ARG A 133 17.15 5.24 17.65
C ARG A 133 18.06 5.28 18.88
N MET A 134 19.16 4.53 18.83
CA MET A 134 20.21 4.61 19.85
C MET A 134 21.10 5.83 19.60
N ILE A 135 21.30 6.64 20.65
CA ILE A 135 22.28 7.72 20.63
C ILE A 135 23.67 7.11 20.83
N LYS A 136 24.51 7.12 19.79
CA LYS A 136 25.92 6.73 19.95
C LYS A 136 26.60 7.74 20.89
N PRO A 137 27.37 7.29 21.90
CA PRO A 137 28.16 8.21 22.70
C PRO A 137 29.10 8.99 21.78
N LYS A 138 29.21 10.32 21.98
CA LYS A 138 30.24 11.13 21.32
C LYS A 138 31.58 10.44 21.58
N LYS A 139 32.34 10.11 20.53
CA LYS A 139 33.76 9.77 20.69
C LYS A 139 34.36 10.90 21.53
N SER A 140 34.87 10.55 22.71
CA SER A 140 35.76 11.43 23.44
C SER A 140 36.85 11.84 22.47
N ILE A 141 37.03 13.15 22.31
CA ILE A 141 38.20 13.70 21.65
C ILE A 141 39.37 13.10 22.42
N GLU A 142 40.06 12.13 21.84
CA GLU A 142 41.39 11.75 22.30
C GLU A 142 42.26 12.96 22.02
N GLU A 143 42.40 13.82 23.03
CA GLU A 143 43.56 14.68 23.17
C GLU A 143 44.77 13.75 23.23
N PHE A 144 45.62 13.79 22.20
CA PHE A 144 47.08 13.97 22.26
C PHE A 144 47.70 13.87 20.85
#